data_AF-A0A7W3JH48-F1
#
_entry.id   AF-A0A7W3JH48-F1
#
_cell.length_a   1.000
_cell.length_b   1.000
_cell.length_c   1.000
_cell.angle_alpha   90.00
_cell.angle_beta   90.00
_cell.angle_gamma   90.00
#
_symmetry.space_group_name_H-M   'P 1'
#
loop_
_entity.id
_entity.type
_entity.pdbx_description
1 polymer ?
#
loop_
_entity_poly.entity_id
_entity_poly.type
_entity_poly.pdbx_seq_one_letter_code
_entity_poly.pdbx_strand_id
1 'polypeptide(L)'
;MNHMETEALLIQVAAIDSRTVSDLTVAAWQAVLADMSYADAEQAHIAHRRNNPGIYLEPGHLIQQKCIARQRHQEIHGVHPAPPAGKRWAVDVIESVPDTDLPELRA
;
A
#
# COMPACT_ATOMS: atom_id res chain seq x y z
N MET A 1 0.35 -15.63 -4.09
CA MET A 1 -0.40 -16.20 -2.94
C MET A 1 -1.04 -17.51 -3.37
N ASN A 2 -1.43 -18.37 -2.43
CA ASN A 2 -2.08 -19.64 -2.72
C ASN A 2 -3.61 -19.48 -2.93
N HIS A 3 -4.28 -20.59 -3.27
CA HIS A 3 -5.72 -20.58 -3.56
C HIS A 3 -6.57 -20.16 -2.36
N MET A 4 -6.32 -20.74 -1.18
CA MET A 4 -7.06 -20.40 0.05
C MET A 4 -6.88 -18.94 0.46
N GLU A 5 -5.66 -18.41 0.32
CA GLU A 5 -5.35 -16.99 0.55
C GLU A 5 -6.12 -16.10 -0.44
N THR A 6 -6.21 -16.51 -1.71
CA THR A 6 -6.97 -15.76 -2.72
C THR A 6 -8.47 -15.77 -2.42
N GLU A 7 -9.01 -16.91 -2.00
CA GLU A 7 -10.40 -17.05 -1.59
C GLU A 7 -10.72 -16.15 -0.39
N ALA A 8 -9.88 -16.20 0.65
CA ALA A 8 -10.01 -15.35 1.83
C ALA A 8 -10.02 -13.85 1.46
N LEU A 9 -9.10 -13.42 0.59
CA LEU A 9 -9.08 -12.05 0.08
C LEU A 9 -10.37 -11.69 -0.66
N LEU A 10 -10.85 -12.58 -1.53
CA LEU A 10 -12.07 -12.35 -2.31
C LEU A 10 -13.33 -12.27 -1.43
N ILE A 11 -13.41 -13.03 -0.34
CA ILE A 11 -14.48 -12.92 0.65
C ILE A 11 -14.47 -11.53 1.28
N GLN A 12 -13.30 -11.00 1.66
CA GLN A 12 -13.19 -9.63 2.20
C GLN A 12 -13.62 -8.57 1.17
N VAL A 13 -13.22 -8.75 -0.09
CA VAL A 13 -13.60 -7.84 -1.18
C VAL A 13 -15.12 -7.87 -1.41
N ALA A 14 -15.72 -9.07 -1.41
CA ALA A 14 -17.15 -9.28 -1.61
C ALA A 14 -18.00 -8.69 -0.49
N ALA A 15 -17.49 -8.62 0.74
CA ALA A 15 -18.17 -7.94 1.83
C ALA A 15 -18.38 -6.43 1.58
N ILE A 16 -17.60 -5.82 0.67
CA ILE A 16 -17.65 -4.38 0.36
C ILE A 16 -18.40 -4.11 -0.95
N ASP A 17 -18.19 -4.91 -2.00
CA ASP A 17 -18.78 -4.67 -3.32
C ASP A 17 -19.84 -5.69 -3.74
N SER A 18 -20.25 -6.56 -2.82
CA SER A 18 -21.33 -7.54 -3.00
C SER A 18 -21.14 -8.48 -4.20
N ARG A 19 -19.91 -8.74 -4.62
CA ARG A 19 -19.63 -9.70 -5.70
C ARG A 19 -19.91 -11.14 -5.28
N THR A 20 -20.25 -11.98 -6.25
CA THR A 20 -20.29 -13.44 -6.05
C THR A 20 -18.88 -14.03 -6.17
N VAL A 21 -18.45 -14.74 -5.13
CA VAL A 21 -17.20 -15.51 -5.14
C VAL A 21 -17.51 -16.93 -5.59
N SER A 22 -16.85 -17.37 -6.65
CA SER A 22 -16.93 -18.74 -7.19
C SER A 22 -15.52 -19.29 -7.39
N ASP A 23 -15.36 -20.61 -7.44
CA ASP A 23 -14.06 -21.25 -7.66
C ASP A 23 -13.37 -20.75 -8.93
N LEU A 24 -14.15 -20.48 -9.99
CA LEU A 24 -13.63 -19.91 -11.23
C LEU A 24 -13.09 -18.49 -11.02
N THR A 25 -13.80 -17.67 -10.24
CA THR A 25 -13.36 -16.32 -9.87
C THR A 25 -12.07 -16.36 -9.04
N VAL A 26 -12.00 -17.29 -8.08
CA VAL A 26 -10.80 -17.49 -7.24
C VAL A 26 -9.61 -17.92 -8.09
N ALA A 27 -9.79 -18.89 -8.98
CA ALA A 27 -8.73 -19.35 -9.88
C ALA A 27 -8.23 -18.24 -10.81
N ALA A 28 -9.14 -17.43 -11.37
CA ALA A 28 -8.79 -16.29 -12.22
C ALA A 28 -7.99 -15.22 -11.45
N TRP A 29 -8.40 -14.90 -10.22
CA TRP A 29 -7.66 -13.96 -9.37
C TRP A 29 -6.31 -14.51 -8.94
N GLN A 30 -6.24 -15.79 -8.57
CA GLN A 30 -5.02 -16.44 -8.14
C GLN A 30 -3.97 -16.41 -9.25
N ALA A 31 -4.37 -16.64 -10.50
CA ALA A 31 -3.46 -16.59 -11.64
C ALA A 31 -2.80 -15.22 -11.80
N VAL A 32 -3.54 -14.13 -11.55
CA VAL A 32 -3.02 -12.75 -11.64
C VAL A 32 -2.19 -12.37 -10.40
N LEU A 33 -2.56 -12.87 -9.22
CA LEU A 33 -1.95 -12.51 -7.94
C LEU A 33 -0.93 -13.54 -7.44
N ALA A 34 -0.47 -14.46 -8.31
CA ALA A 34 0.41 -15.56 -7.95
C ALA A 34 1.71 -15.09 -7.26
N ASP A 35 2.30 -13.99 -7.74
CA ASP A 35 3.56 -13.43 -7.24
C ASP A 35 3.39 -12.41 -6.09
N MET A 36 2.16 -12.23 -5.61
CA MET A 36 1.84 -11.31 -4.52
C MET A 36 1.70 -12.08 -3.21
N SER A 37 2.29 -11.56 -2.12
CA SER A 37 2.04 -12.13 -0.79
C SER A 37 0.62 -11.77 -0.33
N TYR A 38 0.01 -12.58 0.52
CA TYR A 38 -1.32 -12.28 1.07
C TYR A 38 -1.34 -10.93 1.81
N ALA A 39 -0.30 -10.66 2.62
CA ALA A 39 -0.16 -9.40 3.34
C ALA A 39 -0.08 -8.17 2.42
N ASP A 40 0.68 -8.25 1.32
CA ASP A 40 0.74 -7.16 0.33
C ASP A 40 -0.63 -6.92 -0.31
N ALA A 41 -1.39 -7.99 -0.56
CA ALA A 41 -2.69 -7.92 -1.19
C ALA A 41 -3.74 -7.27 -0.27
N GLU A 42 -3.74 -7.60 1.02
CA GLU A 42 -4.60 -6.94 2.01
C GLU A 42 -4.29 -5.44 2.12
N GLN A 43 -3.01 -5.09 2.21
CA GLN A 43 -2.60 -3.68 2.25
C GLN A 43 -2.98 -2.94 0.96
N ALA A 44 -2.77 -3.57 -0.19
CA ALA A 44 -3.18 -3.04 -1.49
C ALA A 44 -4.71 -2.87 -1.59
N HIS A 45 -5.49 -3.81 -1.07
CA HIS A 45 -6.95 -3.73 -1.05
C HIS A 45 -7.41 -2.53 -0.20
N ILE A 46 -6.90 -2.41 1.02
CA ILE A 46 -7.22 -1.28 1.92
C ILE A 46 -6.81 0.05 1.27
N ALA A 47 -5.61 0.13 0.71
CA ALA A 47 -5.12 1.34 0.05
C ALA A 47 -5.99 1.71 -1.15
N HIS A 48 -6.38 0.75 -1.98
CA HIS A 48 -7.25 1.01 -3.12
C HIS A 48 -8.62 1.54 -2.67
N ARG A 49 -9.25 0.92 -1.67
CA ARG A 49 -10.58 1.34 -1.19
C ARG A 49 -10.57 2.74 -0.60
N ARG A 50 -9.49 3.13 0.09
CA ARG A 50 -9.34 4.49 0.64
C ARG A 50 -9.17 5.55 -0.44
N ASN A 51 -8.39 5.24 -1.49
CA ASN A 51 -8.01 6.22 -2.50
C ASN A 51 -8.97 6.26 -3.70
N ASN A 52 -9.73 5.19 -3.94
CA ASN A 52 -10.60 5.01 -5.10
C ASN A 52 -12.00 4.53 -4.67
N PRO A 53 -12.74 5.32 -3.87
CA PRO A 53 -14.08 4.92 -3.43
C PRO A 53 -15.03 4.78 -4.62
N GLY A 54 -15.92 3.80 -4.56
CA GLY A 54 -16.93 3.55 -5.61
C GLY A 54 -16.41 2.86 -6.87
N ILE A 55 -15.10 2.62 -6.99
CA ILE A 55 -14.52 1.88 -8.12
C ILE A 55 -14.59 0.38 -7.86
N TYR A 56 -14.99 -0.39 -8.87
CA TYR A 56 -14.96 -1.85 -8.83
C TYR A 56 -13.53 -2.35 -8.76
N LEU A 57 -13.24 -3.25 -7.81
CA LEU A 57 -11.88 -3.74 -7.58
C LEU A 57 -11.56 -4.91 -8.53
N GLU A 58 -10.55 -4.74 -9.37
CA GLU A 58 -9.98 -5.78 -10.22
C GLU A 58 -8.61 -6.20 -9.68
N PRO A 59 -8.12 -7.42 -9.99
CA PRO A 59 -6.84 -7.89 -9.45
C PRO A 59 -5.66 -7.03 -9.93
N GLY A 60 -5.76 -6.43 -11.13
CA GLY A 60 -4.76 -5.48 -11.64
C GLY A 60 -4.59 -4.23 -10.76
N HIS A 61 -5.65 -3.78 -10.09
CA HIS A 61 -5.56 -2.66 -9.15
C HIS A 61 -4.70 -2.98 -7.94
N LEU A 62 -4.70 -4.23 -7.46
CA LEU A 62 -3.83 -4.64 -6.35
C LEU A 62 -2.36 -4.64 -6.76
N ILE A 63 -2.06 -5.14 -7.96
CA ILE A 63 -0.70 -5.07 -8.53
C ILE A 63 -0.23 -3.62 -8.62
N GLN A 64 -1.09 -2.72 -9.11
CA GLN A 64 -0.78 -1.30 -9.18
C GLN A 64 -0.48 -0.70 -7.81
N GLN A 65 -1.29 -0.99 -6.79
CA GLN A 65 -1.05 -0.51 -5.42
C GLN A 65 0.26 -1.05 -4.84
N LYS A 66 0.62 -2.31 -5.11
CA LYS A 66 1.92 -2.86 -4.70
C LYS A 66 3.09 -2.13 -5.35
N CYS A 67 3.00 -1.78 -6.63
CA CYS A 67 4.01 -0.99 -7.31
C CYS A 67 4.16 0.40 -6.68
N ILE A 68 3.03 1.07 -6.38
CA ILE A 68 3.03 2.37 -5.70
C ILE A 68 3.66 2.26 -4.31
N ALA A 69 3.31 1.24 -3.54
CA ALA A 69 3.89 1.01 -2.21
C ALA A 69 5.40 0.76 -2.28
N ARG A 70 5.86 -0.05 -3.24
CA ARG A 70 7.28 -0.29 -3.49
C ARG A 70 8.01 1.00 -3.86
N GLN A 71 7.44 1.80 -4.75
CA GLN A 71 8.02 3.07 -5.15
C GLN A 71 8.14 4.01 -3.94
N ARG A 72 7.08 4.17 -3.14
CA ARG A 72 7.12 4.97 -1.91
C ARG A 72 8.16 4.48 -0.92
N HIS A 73 8.28 3.16 -0.73
CA HIS A 73 9.29 2.59 0.15
C HIS A 73 10.71 2.91 -0.35
N GLN A 74 10.94 2.86 -1.66
CA GLN A 74 12.21 3.27 -2.26
C GLN A 74 12.46 4.79 -2.14
N GLU A 75 11.43 5.62 -2.23
CA GLU A 75 11.54 7.06 -2.04
C GLU A 75 11.81 7.45 -0.58
N ILE A 76 11.40 6.64 0.39
CA ILE A 76 11.61 6.93 1.81
C ILE A 76 12.91 6.31 2.33
N HIS A 77 13.24 5.09 1.88
CA HIS A 77 14.36 4.30 2.43
C HIS A 77 15.46 4.00 1.41
N GLY A 78 15.30 4.42 0.15
CA GLY A 78 16.30 4.20 -0.89
C GLY A 78 17.54 5.04 -0.68
N VAL A 79 18.63 4.65 -1.35
CA VAL A 79 19.86 5.44 -1.41
C VAL A 79 19.57 6.68 -2.25
N HIS A 80 19.28 7.79 -1.58
CA HIS A 80 19.17 9.09 -2.24
C HIS A 80 20.55 9.47 -2.80
N PRO A 81 20.66 9.94 -4.05
CA PRO A 81 21.89 10.56 -4.50
C PRO A 81 22.21 11.74 -3.58
N ALA A 82 23.51 11.96 -3.32
CA ALA A 82 23.96 13.07 -2.50
C ALA A 82 23.28 14.37 -2.99
N PRO A 83 22.69 15.17 -2.08
CA PRO A 83 22.02 16.39 -2.50
C PRO A 83 23.01 17.30 -3.23
N PRO A 84 22.56 18.12 -4.21
CA PRO A 84 23.41 19.08 -4.87
C PRO A 84 24.16 19.97 -3.86
N ALA A 85 25.39 20.37 -4.18
CA ALA A 85 26.23 21.17 -3.29
C ALA A 85 25.46 22.39 -2.73
N GLY A 86 25.40 22.51 -1.41
CA GLY A 86 24.68 23.59 -0.71
C GLY A 86 23.19 23.36 -0.45
N LYS A 87 22.63 22.20 -0.80
CA LYS A 87 21.26 21.80 -0.43
C LYS A 87 21.29 20.57 0.51
N ARG A 88 20.25 20.41 1.33
CA ARG A 88 19.99 19.23 2.18
C ARG A 88 18.64 18.64 1.79
N TRP A 89 18.45 17.33 1.91
CA TRP A 89 17.13 16.74 1.70
C TRP A 89 16.21 17.12 2.86
N ALA A 90 14.91 17.24 2.62
CA ALA A 90 13.93 17.57 3.67
C ALA A 90 13.93 16.53 4.82
N VAL A 91 14.28 15.28 4.52
CA VAL A 91 14.40 14.20 5.51
C VAL A 91 15.57 14.44 6.49
N ASP A 92 16.65 15.10 6.06
CA ASP A 92 17.82 15.43 6.89
C ASP A 92 17.59 16.61 7.85
N VAL A 93 16.44 17.30 7.73
CA VAL A 93 16.11 18.49 8.54
C VAL A 93 15.34 18.09 9.82
N ILE A 94 14.59 16.99 9.78
CA ILE A 94 13.73 16.55 10.90
C ILE A 94 14.55 16.10 12.12
N GLU A 95 15.76 15.57 11.92
CA GLU A 95 16.65 15.16 13.02
C GLU A 95 17.32 16.32 13.78
N SER A 96 17.04 17.58 13.40
CA SER A 96 17.72 18.76 13.96
C SER A 96 16.81 19.78 14.65
N VAL A 97 15.58 19.40 15.03
CA VAL A 97 14.80 20.21 15.97
C VAL A 97 15.19 19.78 17.39
N PRO A 98 15.96 20.59 18.14
CA PRO A 98 16.13 20.31 19.57
C PRO A 98 14.75 20.41 20.23
N ASP A 99 14.46 19.47 21.13
CA ASP A 99 13.20 19.29 21.88
C ASP A 99 12.86 20.49 22.81
N THR A 100 13.50 21.64 22.61
CA THR A 100 13.57 22.78 23.53
C THR A 100 12.67 23.95 23.12
N ASP A 101 12.04 23.92 21.94
CA ASP A 101 11.17 25.00 21.41
C ASP A 101 9.68 24.58 21.32
N LEU A 102 9.21 23.70 22.20
CA LEU A 102 7.78 23.55 22.42
C LEU A 102 7.33 24.66 23.40
N PRO A 103 6.54 25.66 22.97
CA PRO A 103 5.98 26.62 23.91
C PRO A 103 5.09 25.85 24.89
N GLU A 104 5.38 25.98 26.18
CA GLU A 104 4.55 25.43 27.25
C GLU A 104 3.08 25.82 27.01
N LEU A 105 2.27 24.83 26.63
CA LEU A 105 0.82 24.94 26.67
C LEU A 105 0.43 25.11 28.15
N ARG A 106 0.37 26.37 28.59
CA ARG A 106 -0.23 26.75 29.86
C ARG A 106 -1.69 26.34 29.84
N ALA A 107 -2.04 25.61 30.90
CA ALA A 107 -3.36 25.04 31.21
C ALA A 107 -4.48 26.09 31.30
#